data_AF-W0LDK3-F1
#
_entry.id   AF-W0LDK3-F1
#
_cell.length_a   1.000
_cell.length_b   1.000
_cell.length_c   1.000
_cell.angle_alpha   90.00
_cell.angle_beta   90.00
_cell.angle_gamma   90.00
#
_symmetry.space_group_name_H-M   'P 1'
#
loop_
_entity.id
_entity.type
_entity.pdbx_description
1 polymer ?
#
loop_
_entity_poly.entity_id
_entity_poly.type
_entity_poly.pdbx_seq_one_letter_code
_entity_poly.pdbx_strand_id
1 'polypeptide(L)'
;MAVISRRQSGYLPRNVINAPEVKQAIRGRSQQRTDPLAITQWLENHFFRWVIGSFPQAKEINSISDYILYVGAESSVPDWLTARLLPQKEEEASCSNAEQPIYYLNPNHLQLLQKEQILVEFLSSRLDDNPLSRKLQRITCSQALAMWQAEHEKMQRARRAKGWSPNSGLGLKEVLQVTNGAIFEFIAHHSALREEMAYESRHMQHCVGHFASNRDFSGGYGEFYAEKVETGQLRLFTLRSQGNMPHVTIALDVDNQQLKINQIKGKQNRYPIRKYAEDVLRLLQLLQPLPERHPDCEGMGVVYERDKEQPKNDGWKFISEVQQLDFLLSVMNNNFHLIEHFAHPPAILQWLLLRGAPKELHRLRSIEPAVAAAARLMLDKAQWPTILQDNTPEPRTYSIEGIAIPEWILAPLSTNASTKEFTG
;
A
#
# COMPACT_ATOMS: atom_id res chain seq x y z
N MET A 1 -28.20 25.33 23.46
CA MET A 1 -29.25 25.52 22.43
C MET A 1 -28.65 26.29 21.26
N ALA A 2 -28.21 25.58 20.22
CA ALA A 2 -27.65 26.22 19.03
C ALA A 2 -28.80 26.72 18.15
N VAL A 3 -28.83 28.03 17.90
CA VAL A 3 -29.76 28.68 17.00
C VAL A 3 -29.50 28.13 15.59
N ILE A 4 -30.43 27.32 15.09
CA ILE A 4 -30.46 26.88 13.70
C ILE A 4 -30.77 28.11 12.85
N SER A 5 -29.73 28.72 12.29
CA SER A 5 -29.87 29.76 11.27
C SER A 5 -30.61 29.15 10.07
N ARG A 6 -31.81 29.68 9.80
CA ARG A 6 -32.60 29.34 8.61
C ARG A 6 -31.76 29.62 7.36
N ARG A 7 -31.32 28.55 6.68
CA ARG A 7 -30.62 28.65 5.38
C ARG A 7 -31.50 29.38 4.37
N GLN A 8 -31.08 30.59 3.98
CA GLN A 8 -31.61 31.30 2.83
C GLN A 8 -31.36 30.44 1.56
N SER A 9 -32.43 29.97 0.94
CA SER A 9 -32.39 29.11 -0.26
C SER A 9 -32.30 29.93 -1.56
N GLY A 10 -31.45 30.96 -1.58
CA GLY A 10 -31.22 31.81 -2.75
C GLY A 10 -29.73 31.87 -3.09
N TYR A 11 -29.40 31.85 -4.37
CA TYR A 11 -28.06 32.18 -4.84
C TYR A 11 -27.82 33.67 -4.56
N LEU A 12 -26.97 34.00 -3.58
CA LEU A 12 -26.43 35.35 -3.39
C LEU A 12 -25.13 35.43 -4.19
N PRO A 13 -25.12 36.04 -5.40
CA PRO A 13 -23.91 36.08 -6.20
C PRO A 13 -22.86 36.96 -5.50
N ARG A 14 -21.63 36.46 -5.35
CA ARG A 14 -20.50 37.31 -4.98
C ARG A 14 -20.12 38.16 -6.19
N ASN A 15 -19.54 39.32 -5.95
CA ASN A 15 -19.00 40.16 -7.01
C ASN A 15 -17.69 39.57 -7.55
N VAL A 16 -17.79 38.60 -8.47
CA VAL A 16 -16.65 37.90 -9.07
C VAL A 16 -16.20 38.62 -10.35
N ILE A 17 -14.98 39.16 -10.35
CA ILE A 17 -14.45 39.99 -11.45
C ILE A 17 -14.36 39.24 -12.78
N ASN A 18 -14.04 37.95 -12.75
CA ASN A 18 -13.86 37.12 -13.92
C ASN A 18 -15.03 36.16 -14.20
N ALA A 19 -16.25 36.52 -13.77
CA ALA A 19 -17.43 35.70 -13.99
C ALA A 19 -17.69 35.31 -15.47
N PRO A 20 -17.44 36.16 -16.49
CA PRO A 20 -17.59 35.78 -17.90
C PRO A 20 -16.64 34.64 -18.31
N GLU A 21 -15.38 34.70 -17.89
CA GLU A 21 -14.35 33.69 -18.17
C GLU A 21 -14.69 32.35 -17.51
N VAL A 22 -15.17 32.40 -16.26
CA VAL A 22 -15.66 31.20 -15.54
C VAL A 22 -16.80 30.54 -16.32
N LYS A 23 -17.78 31.33 -16.80
CA LYS A 23 -18.90 30.80 -17.58
C LYS A 23 -18.45 30.21 -18.92
N GLN A 24 -17.53 30.88 -19.61
CA GLN A 24 -16.96 30.40 -20.87
C GLN A 24 -16.18 29.11 -20.68
N ALA A 25 -15.41 28.99 -19.60
CA ALA A 25 -14.66 27.78 -19.27
C ALA A 25 -15.59 26.59 -19.00
N ILE A 26 -16.68 26.78 -18.25
CA ILE A 26 -17.70 25.75 -18.02
C ILE A 26 -18.31 25.28 -19.36
N ARG A 27 -18.72 26.23 -20.22
CA ARG A 27 -19.26 25.91 -21.55
C ARG A 27 -18.25 25.15 -22.41
N GLY A 28 -17.00 25.63 -22.46
CA GLY A 28 -15.93 25.01 -23.24
C GLY A 28 -15.67 23.56 -22.84
N ARG A 29 -15.64 23.27 -21.53
CA ARG A 29 -15.49 21.90 -21.04
C ARG A 29 -16.70 21.02 -21.35
N SER A 30 -17.91 21.57 -21.25
CA SER A 30 -19.16 20.88 -21.61
C SER A 30 -19.17 20.46 -23.09
N GLN A 31 -18.70 21.34 -23.98
CA GLN A 31 -18.56 21.06 -25.41
C GLN A 31 -17.49 20.02 -25.69
N GLN A 32 -16.33 20.12 -25.04
CA GLN A 32 -15.23 19.14 -25.19
C GLN A 32 -15.65 17.72 -24.77
N ARG A 33 -16.46 17.58 -23.70
CA ARG A 33 -17.01 16.29 -23.27
C ARG A 33 -18.18 15.79 -24.11
N THR A 34 -18.72 16.63 -24.99
CA THR A 34 -19.95 16.34 -25.74
C THR A 34 -21.15 16.08 -24.81
N ASP A 35 -21.29 16.89 -23.76
CA ASP A 35 -22.37 16.73 -22.78
C ASP A 35 -23.75 16.99 -23.43
N PRO A 36 -24.81 16.26 -23.04
CA PRO A 36 -26.16 16.49 -23.54
C PRO A 36 -26.64 17.92 -23.33
N LEU A 37 -27.48 18.44 -24.24
CA LEU A 37 -27.96 19.83 -24.22
C LEU A 37 -28.60 20.23 -22.88
N ALA A 38 -29.37 19.32 -22.28
CA ALA A 38 -30.03 19.53 -21.00
C ALA A 38 -29.02 19.73 -19.84
N ILE A 39 -27.90 19.00 -19.87
CA ILE A 39 -26.81 19.14 -18.88
C ILE A 39 -26.01 20.41 -19.14
N THR A 40 -25.70 20.71 -20.40
CA THR A 40 -25.01 21.96 -20.78
C THR A 40 -25.77 23.18 -20.27
N GLN A 41 -27.08 23.23 -20.50
CA GLN A 41 -27.95 24.31 -20.00
C GLN A 41 -28.00 24.37 -18.47
N TRP A 42 -27.98 23.20 -17.81
CA TRP A 42 -27.96 23.13 -16.35
C TRP A 42 -26.63 23.65 -15.78
N LEU A 43 -25.50 23.29 -16.39
CA LEU A 43 -24.17 23.74 -15.98
C LEU A 43 -24.01 25.26 -16.15
N GLU A 44 -24.43 25.81 -17.29
CA GLU A 44 -24.34 27.26 -17.56
C GLU A 44 -25.23 28.11 -16.63
N ASN A 45 -26.22 27.50 -15.99
CA ASN A 45 -27.17 28.17 -15.12
C ASN A 45 -26.92 27.85 -13.64
N HIS A 46 -27.23 26.63 -13.20
CA HIS A 46 -27.22 26.24 -11.79
C HIS A 46 -25.83 26.03 -11.24
N PHE A 47 -24.95 25.37 -12.00
CA PHE A 47 -23.56 25.18 -11.60
C PHE A 47 -22.83 26.53 -11.60
N PHE A 48 -22.90 27.31 -12.69
CA PHE A 48 -22.33 28.65 -12.74
C PHE A 48 -22.77 29.55 -11.58
N ARG A 49 -24.07 29.62 -11.25
CA ARG A 49 -24.59 30.40 -10.11
C ARG A 49 -24.05 29.92 -8.77
N TRP A 50 -23.86 28.61 -8.59
CA TRP A 50 -23.23 28.06 -7.40
C TRP A 50 -21.74 28.42 -7.33
N VAL A 51 -21.04 28.37 -8.47
CA VAL A 51 -19.61 28.70 -8.55
C VAL A 51 -19.36 30.14 -8.12
N ILE A 52 -20.12 31.10 -8.65
CA ILE A 52 -19.93 32.52 -8.31
C ILE A 52 -20.51 32.91 -6.94
N GLY A 53 -21.50 32.18 -6.42
CA GLY A 53 -22.17 32.52 -5.16
C GLY A 53 -21.64 31.80 -3.93
N SER A 54 -21.21 30.55 -4.08
CA SER A 54 -21.03 29.62 -2.96
C SER A 54 -19.76 28.78 -3.02
N PHE A 55 -18.93 28.92 -4.06
CA PHE A 55 -17.67 28.18 -4.13
C PHE A 55 -16.69 28.67 -3.05
N PRO A 56 -16.14 27.78 -2.20
CA PRO A 56 -15.29 28.19 -1.08
C PRO A 56 -13.97 28.83 -1.49
N GLN A 57 -13.41 28.46 -2.65
CA GLN A 57 -12.05 28.86 -3.06
C GLN A 57 -12.03 30.14 -3.91
N ALA A 58 -13.11 30.92 -3.90
CA ALA A 58 -13.08 32.27 -4.46
C ALA A 58 -12.22 33.16 -3.55
N LYS A 59 -11.20 33.79 -4.13
CA LYS A 59 -10.23 34.62 -3.39
C LYS A 59 -10.66 36.07 -3.43
N GLU A 60 -10.66 36.72 -2.28
CA GLU A 60 -10.95 38.15 -2.20
C GLU A 60 -9.75 38.96 -2.71
N ILE A 61 -10.02 40.03 -3.45
CA ILE A 61 -9.00 40.95 -3.96
C ILE A 61 -9.01 42.19 -3.06
N ASN A 62 -7.99 42.31 -2.21
CA ASN A 62 -7.84 43.43 -1.28
C ASN A 62 -6.78 44.45 -1.74
N SER A 63 -5.97 44.08 -2.72
CA SER A 63 -4.89 44.90 -3.25
C SER A 63 -4.62 44.63 -4.73
N ILE A 64 -3.93 45.56 -5.39
CA ILE A 64 -3.47 45.38 -6.77
C ILE A 64 -2.51 44.18 -6.86
N SER A 65 -1.70 43.97 -5.82
CA SER A 65 -0.79 42.81 -5.70
C SER A 65 -1.56 41.48 -5.67
N ASP A 66 -2.71 41.41 -4.97
CA ASP A 66 -3.57 40.22 -4.97
C ASP A 66 -4.12 39.92 -6.36
N TYR A 67 -4.55 40.95 -7.10
CA TYR A 67 -5.03 40.80 -8.46
C TYR A 67 -3.94 40.24 -9.39
N ILE A 68 -2.74 40.82 -9.35
CA ILE A 68 -1.59 40.36 -10.15
C ILE A 68 -1.21 38.92 -9.78
N LEU A 69 -1.23 38.56 -8.49
CA LEU A 69 -0.95 37.22 -8.02
C LEU A 69 -1.98 36.19 -8.53
N TYR A 70 -3.25 36.57 -8.65
CA TYR A 70 -4.32 35.64 -9.01
C TYR A 70 -4.58 35.52 -10.51
N VAL A 71 -4.40 36.61 -11.26
CA VAL A 71 -4.63 36.67 -12.72
C VAL A 71 -3.35 36.42 -13.50
N GLY A 72 -2.18 36.73 -12.93
CA GLY A 72 -0.86 36.58 -13.54
C GLY A 72 -0.22 37.92 -13.90
N ALA A 73 1.11 37.99 -13.82
CA ALA A 73 1.89 39.23 -13.99
C ALA A 73 1.83 39.85 -15.39
N GLU A 74 1.39 39.09 -16.39
CA GLU A 74 1.27 39.54 -17.79
C GLU A 74 -0.07 40.24 -18.09
N SER A 75 -1.01 40.24 -17.15
CA SER A 75 -2.35 40.84 -17.34
C SER A 75 -2.40 42.30 -16.88
N SER A 76 -2.92 43.19 -17.73
CA SER A 76 -3.13 44.60 -17.38
C SER A 76 -4.22 44.75 -16.32
N VAL A 77 -3.90 45.46 -15.23
CA VAL A 77 -4.88 45.77 -14.17
C VAL A 77 -5.90 46.78 -14.70
N PRO A 78 -7.21 46.53 -14.63
CA PRO A 78 -8.22 47.47 -15.10
C PRO A 78 -8.19 48.79 -14.30
N ASP A 79 -8.27 49.93 -14.99
CA ASP A 79 -8.20 51.26 -14.37
C ASP A 79 -9.25 51.47 -13.25
N TRP A 80 -10.45 50.91 -13.43
CA TRP A 80 -11.52 50.98 -12.44
C TRP A 80 -11.21 50.20 -11.15
N LEU A 81 -10.44 49.11 -11.24
CA LEU A 81 -10.02 48.31 -10.08
C LEU A 81 -8.94 49.05 -9.29
N THR A 82 -8.01 49.69 -10.00
CA THR A 82 -6.98 50.56 -9.43
C THR A 82 -7.60 51.75 -8.69
N ALA A 83 -8.56 52.43 -9.31
CA ALA A 83 -9.28 53.56 -8.71
C ALA A 83 -10.08 53.18 -7.44
N ARG A 84 -10.47 51.91 -7.33
CA ARG A 84 -11.25 51.38 -6.21
C ARG A 84 -10.40 50.86 -5.04
N LEU A 85 -9.22 50.31 -5.32
CA LEU A 85 -8.32 49.74 -4.30
C LEU A 85 -7.31 50.77 -3.74
N LEU A 86 -7.13 51.92 -4.41
CA LEU A 86 -6.35 53.03 -3.88
C LEU A 86 -7.17 53.82 -2.85
N PRO A 87 -6.56 54.26 -1.74
CA PRO A 87 -7.26 55.08 -0.75
C PRO A 87 -7.71 56.40 -1.38
N GLN A 88 -9.02 56.62 -1.42
CA GLN A 88 -9.57 57.93 -1.78
C GLN A 88 -9.13 58.93 -0.70
N LYS A 89 -8.63 60.10 -1.11
CA LYS A 89 -8.39 61.21 -0.19
C LYS A 89 -9.70 61.51 0.53
N GLU A 90 -9.63 61.57 1.86
CA GLU A 90 -10.70 61.93 2.78
C GLU A 90 -11.25 63.31 2.44
N GLU A 91 -12.16 63.46 1.48
CA GLU A 91 -12.90 64.72 1.33
C GLU A 91 -14.28 64.63 0.66
N GLU A 92 -14.68 63.48 0.07
CA GLU A 92 -16.04 63.32 -0.49
C GLU A 92 -16.68 61.97 -0.15
N ALA A 93 -16.74 61.61 1.14
CA ALA A 93 -17.50 60.46 1.62
C ALA A 93 -18.89 60.88 2.14
N SER A 94 -19.76 61.32 1.22
CA SER A 94 -21.18 61.57 1.52
C SER A 94 -22.10 60.98 0.46
N CYS A 95 -21.97 59.67 0.20
CA CYS A 95 -23.07 58.81 -0.23
C CYS A 95 -22.72 57.35 0.09
N SER A 96 -23.47 56.79 1.04
CA SER A 96 -23.36 55.42 1.53
C SER A 96 -23.72 54.40 0.45
N ASN A 97 -22.72 53.73 -0.12
CA ASN A 97 -22.81 52.35 -0.57
C ASN A 97 -21.54 51.65 -0.06
N ALA A 98 -21.66 50.84 0.99
CA ALA A 98 -20.58 49.96 1.43
C ALA A 98 -20.21 49.07 0.23
N GLU A 99 -19.05 49.34 -0.36
CA GLU A 99 -18.62 48.69 -1.59
C GLU A 99 -18.46 47.18 -1.38
N GLN A 100 -19.26 46.36 -2.09
CA GLN A 100 -19.24 44.90 -1.89
C GLN A 100 -17.89 44.27 -2.26
N PRO A 101 -17.35 43.36 -1.44
CA PRO A 101 -16.04 42.74 -1.68
C PRO A 101 -15.94 42.10 -3.06
N ILE A 102 -14.80 42.30 -3.73
CA ILE A 102 -14.51 41.75 -5.07
C ILE A 102 -13.77 40.43 -4.91
N TYR A 103 -14.17 39.43 -5.69
CA TYR A 103 -13.54 38.11 -5.70
C TYR A 103 -12.97 37.77 -7.07
N TYR A 104 -11.93 36.94 -7.08
CA TYR A 104 -11.41 36.23 -8.23
C TYR A 104 -11.60 34.72 -8.06
N LEU A 105 -11.90 34.03 -9.16
CA LEU A 105 -12.09 32.59 -9.17
C LEU A 105 -11.31 31.96 -10.32
N ASN A 106 -10.33 31.11 -10.03
CA ASN A 106 -9.63 30.36 -11.08
C ASN A 106 -10.59 29.36 -11.77
N PRO A 107 -10.92 29.53 -13.08
CA PRO A 107 -11.86 28.66 -13.78
C PRO A 107 -11.41 27.19 -13.92
N ASN A 108 -10.12 26.94 -13.72
CA ASN A 108 -9.47 25.63 -13.80
C ASN A 108 -9.06 25.09 -12.42
N HIS A 109 -9.60 25.64 -11.33
CA HIS A 109 -9.33 25.15 -9.99
C HIS A 109 -9.72 23.66 -9.86
N LEU A 110 -8.81 22.81 -9.36
CA LEU A 110 -9.02 21.35 -9.31
C LEU A 110 -10.32 20.92 -8.60
N GLN A 111 -10.63 21.52 -7.44
CA GLN A 111 -11.88 21.22 -6.71
C GLN A 111 -13.15 21.64 -7.47
N LEU A 112 -13.06 22.66 -8.34
CA LEU A 112 -14.18 23.08 -9.17
C LEU A 112 -14.40 22.03 -10.28
N LEU A 113 -13.34 21.64 -10.96
CA LEU A 113 -13.35 20.62 -12.02
C LEU A 113 -13.86 19.28 -11.49
N GLN A 114 -13.40 18.86 -10.31
CA GLN A 114 -13.85 17.61 -9.68
C GLN A 114 -15.35 17.63 -9.37
N LYS A 115 -15.88 18.75 -8.85
CA LYS A 115 -17.31 18.89 -8.57
C LYS A 115 -18.14 18.93 -9.86
N GLU A 116 -17.63 19.59 -10.90
CA GLU A 116 -18.25 19.61 -12.22
C GLU A 116 -18.36 18.18 -12.79
N GLN A 117 -17.26 17.42 -12.77
CA GLN A 117 -17.20 16.05 -13.26
C GLN A 117 -18.17 15.13 -12.52
N ILE A 118 -18.17 15.19 -11.18
CA ILE A 118 -19.10 14.44 -10.33
C ILE A 118 -20.56 14.73 -10.70
N LEU A 119 -20.89 16.00 -10.90
CA LEU A 119 -22.25 16.41 -11.26
C LEU A 119 -22.61 15.95 -12.68
N VAL A 120 -21.70 16.06 -13.64
CA VAL A 120 -21.94 15.58 -15.02
C VAL A 120 -22.19 14.08 -15.03
N GLU A 121 -21.38 13.29 -14.33
CA GLU A 121 -21.55 11.84 -14.22
C GLU A 121 -22.90 11.49 -13.54
N PHE A 122 -23.20 12.16 -12.42
CA PHE A 122 -24.45 11.97 -11.68
C PHE A 122 -25.70 12.33 -12.49
N LEU A 123 -25.67 13.45 -13.21
CA LEU A 123 -26.80 13.90 -14.01
C LEU A 123 -26.96 13.05 -15.27
N SER A 124 -25.86 12.69 -15.94
CA SER A 124 -25.87 11.88 -17.16
C SER A 124 -26.44 10.50 -16.93
N SER A 125 -26.08 9.84 -15.83
CA SER A 125 -26.61 8.54 -15.44
C SER A 125 -28.12 8.53 -15.13
N ARG A 126 -28.77 9.69 -15.07
CA ARG A 126 -30.20 9.85 -14.76
C ARG A 126 -30.98 10.58 -15.86
N LEU A 127 -30.35 10.85 -17.00
CA LEU A 127 -31.04 11.48 -18.13
C LEU A 127 -32.06 10.52 -18.76
N ASP A 128 -31.74 9.22 -18.80
CA ASP A 128 -32.63 8.19 -19.35
C ASP A 128 -33.77 7.81 -18.37
N ASP A 129 -33.60 8.13 -17.08
CA ASP A 129 -34.64 7.96 -16.06
C ASP A 129 -35.70 9.08 -16.17
N ASN A 130 -36.89 8.69 -16.62
CA ASN A 130 -38.04 9.54 -16.94
C ASN A 130 -38.48 10.61 -15.88
N PRO A 131 -38.28 10.45 -14.55
CA PRO A 131 -38.69 11.47 -13.59
C PRO A 131 -37.69 12.62 -13.37
N LEU A 132 -36.38 12.40 -13.56
CA LEU A 132 -35.34 13.39 -13.24
C LEU A 132 -35.02 14.29 -14.44
N SER A 133 -35.05 13.74 -15.65
CA SER A 133 -34.90 14.49 -16.90
C SER A 133 -35.93 15.61 -17.05
N ARG A 134 -37.20 15.37 -16.66
CA ARG A 134 -38.28 16.36 -16.67
C ARG A 134 -38.12 17.48 -15.63
N LYS A 135 -37.35 17.25 -14.57
CA LYS A 135 -37.18 18.16 -13.42
C LYS A 135 -35.77 18.73 -13.29
N LEU A 136 -34.84 18.35 -14.17
CA LEU A 136 -33.42 18.72 -14.09
C LEU A 136 -33.23 20.22 -13.87
N GLN A 137 -33.90 21.05 -14.67
CA GLN A 137 -33.79 22.51 -14.60
C GLN A 137 -34.39 23.13 -13.33
N ARG A 138 -35.13 22.35 -12.52
CA ARG A 138 -35.68 22.77 -11.23
C ARG A 138 -34.79 22.39 -10.05
N ILE A 139 -33.78 21.55 -10.26
CA ILE A 139 -32.84 21.12 -9.22
C ILE A 139 -31.67 22.09 -9.19
N THR A 140 -31.42 22.72 -8.05
CA THR A 140 -30.26 23.60 -7.86
C THR A 140 -28.97 22.78 -7.74
N CYS A 141 -27.82 23.40 -7.99
CA CYS A 141 -26.52 22.73 -7.84
C CYS A 141 -26.30 22.17 -6.43
N SER A 142 -26.69 22.92 -5.40
CA SER A 142 -26.59 22.46 -4.01
C SER A 142 -27.46 21.23 -3.73
N GLN A 143 -28.67 21.18 -4.32
CA GLN A 143 -29.54 20.01 -4.21
C GLN A 143 -28.96 18.80 -4.95
N ALA A 144 -28.43 18.98 -6.17
CA ALA A 144 -27.80 17.91 -6.93
C ALA A 144 -26.58 17.32 -6.20
N LEU A 145 -25.72 18.17 -5.64
CA LEU A 145 -24.58 17.74 -4.81
C LEU A 145 -25.05 16.97 -3.55
N ALA A 146 -26.11 17.43 -2.88
CA ALA A 146 -26.66 16.75 -1.72
C ALA A 146 -27.27 15.38 -2.06
N MET A 147 -27.95 15.27 -3.21
CA MET A 147 -28.50 13.99 -3.71
C MET A 147 -27.38 13.00 -4.03
N TRP A 148 -26.35 13.44 -4.77
CA TRP A 148 -25.18 12.61 -5.05
C TRP A 148 -24.50 12.14 -3.77
N GLN A 149 -24.30 13.05 -2.81
CA GLN A 149 -23.66 12.73 -1.54
C GLN A 149 -24.47 11.73 -0.71
N ALA A 150 -25.80 11.91 -0.61
CA ALA A 150 -26.66 10.97 0.10
C ALA A 150 -26.65 9.56 -0.51
N GLU A 151 -26.57 9.47 -1.84
CA GLU A 151 -26.47 8.21 -2.55
C GLU A 151 -25.10 7.55 -2.37
N HIS A 152 -24.02 8.32 -2.46
CA HIS A 152 -22.67 7.85 -2.15
C HIS A 152 -22.56 7.37 -0.71
N GLU A 153 -23.11 8.09 0.25
CA GLU A 153 -23.16 7.67 1.65
C GLU A 153 -24.01 6.41 1.83
N LYS A 154 -25.11 6.23 1.09
CA LYS A 154 -25.91 5.00 1.12
C LYS A 154 -25.13 3.82 0.55
N MET A 155 -24.43 4.02 -0.57
CA MET A 155 -23.56 3.02 -1.17
C MET A 155 -22.38 2.66 -0.25
N GLN A 156 -21.72 3.65 0.33
CA GLN A 156 -20.65 3.46 1.30
C GLN A 156 -21.16 2.73 2.55
N ARG A 157 -22.34 3.10 3.08
CA ARG A 157 -22.97 2.37 4.20
C ARG A 157 -23.29 0.92 3.85
N ALA A 158 -23.85 0.65 2.67
CA ALA A 158 -24.10 -0.71 2.21
C ALA A 158 -22.82 -1.51 1.99
N ARG A 159 -21.75 -0.84 1.52
CA ARG A 159 -20.41 -1.41 1.38
C ARG A 159 -19.78 -1.71 2.74
N ARG A 160 -19.79 -0.78 3.71
CA ARG A 160 -19.33 -0.99 5.09
C ARG A 160 -20.11 -2.08 5.82
N ALA A 161 -21.42 -2.16 5.62
CA ALA A 161 -22.26 -3.25 6.13
C ALA A 161 -21.87 -4.62 5.55
N LYS A 162 -21.28 -4.65 4.34
CA LYS A 162 -20.66 -5.82 3.71
C LYS A 162 -19.14 -5.93 4.00
N GLY A 163 -18.62 -5.18 4.98
CA GLY A 163 -17.21 -5.21 5.38
C GLY A 163 -16.25 -4.47 4.44
N TRP A 164 -16.74 -3.60 3.54
CA TRP A 164 -15.89 -2.75 2.69
C TRP A 164 -15.60 -1.42 3.38
N SER A 165 -14.33 -1.23 3.75
CA SER A 165 -13.79 0.06 4.17
C SER A 165 -13.04 0.71 3.01
N PRO A 166 -13.32 1.96 2.64
CA PRO A 166 -12.42 2.72 1.79
C PRO A 166 -11.09 2.94 2.53
N ASN A 167 -10.00 3.14 1.78
CA ASN A 167 -8.80 3.70 2.35
C ASN A 167 -8.93 5.23 2.37
N SER A 168 -8.36 5.88 3.37
CA SER A 168 -8.22 7.34 3.40
C SER A 168 -6.81 7.74 2.99
N GLY A 169 -5.81 6.88 3.25
CA GLY A 169 -4.39 7.19 3.15
C GLY A 169 -3.90 8.20 4.22
N LEU A 170 -4.82 8.81 4.99
CA LEU A 170 -4.53 9.89 5.92
C LEU A 170 -3.94 9.37 7.24
N GLY A 171 -4.24 8.12 7.60
CA GLY A 171 -3.71 7.46 8.81
C GLY A 171 -2.30 6.90 8.67
N LEU A 172 -1.58 7.26 7.60
CA LEU A 172 -0.28 6.68 7.24
C LEU A 172 0.78 7.75 7.04
N LYS A 173 1.97 7.48 7.55
CA LYS A 173 3.17 8.27 7.33
C LYS A 173 4.16 7.45 6.52
N GLU A 174 4.62 7.98 5.39
CA GLU A 174 5.67 7.33 4.61
C GLU A 174 6.99 7.31 5.39
N VAL A 175 7.65 6.15 5.41
CA VAL A 175 8.93 5.92 6.11
C VAL A 175 10.06 5.67 5.13
N LEU A 176 9.82 4.84 4.11
CA LEU A 176 10.86 4.39 3.21
C LEU A 176 10.30 4.05 1.83
N GLN A 177 10.89 4.61 0.77
CA GLN A 177 10.67 4.17 -0.60
C GLN A 177 11.52 2.93 -0.90
N VAL A 178 10.91 1.92 -1.49
CA VAL A 178 11.53 0.62 -1.75
C VAL A 178 11.20 0.12 -3.16
N THR A 179 11.79 -1.01 -3.55
CA THR A 179 11.71 -1.50 -4.94
C THR A 179 10.26 -1.82 -5.35
N ASN A 180 9.48 -2.39 -4.43
CA ASN A 180 8.11 -2.82 -4.73
C ASN A 180 7.01 -1.85 -4.27
N GLY A 181 7.36 -0.61 -3.91
CA GLY A 181 6.42 0.41 -3.46
C GLY A 181 6.99 1.29 -2.36
N ALA A 182 6.18 1.59 -1.35
CA ALA A 182 6.59 2.37 -0.20
C ALA A 182 6.15 1.70 1.11
N ILE A 183 6.98 1.84 2.13
CA ILE A 183 6.68 1.42 3.50
C ILE A 183 6.12 2.61 4.25
N PHE A 184 4.96 2.39 4.86
CA PHE A 184 4.26 3.36 5.68
C PHE A 184 4.18 2.89 7.13
N GLU A 185 4.26 3.82 8.06
CA GLU A 185 3.92 3.64 9.47
C GLU A 185 2.50 4.14 9.73
N PHE A 186 1.74 3.41 10.53
CA PHE A 186 0.42 3.84 10.97
C PHE A 186 0.55 4.94 12.02
N ILE A 187 -0.22 6.02 11.86
CA ILE A 187 -0.19 7.17 12.77
C ILE A 187 -1.11 6.90 13.95
N ALA A 188 -0.53 6.67 15.13
CA ALA A 188 -1.24 6.21 16.33
C ALA A 188 -2.44 7.06 16.77
N HIS A 189 -2.34 8.39 16.64
CA HIS A 189 -3.41 9.29 17.10
C HIS A 189 -4.24 9.88 15.96
N HIS A 190 -4.11 9.33 14.75
CA HIS A 190 -4.92 9.79 13.62
C HIS A 190 -6.30 9.13 13.65
N SER A 191 -7.35 9.92 13.39
CA SER A 191 -8.75 9.44 13.40
C SER A 191 -9.01 8.30 12.40
N ALA A 192 -8.19 8.19 11.36
CA ALA A 192 -8.26 7.14 10.34
C ALA A 192 -7.43 5.88 10.65
N LEU A 193 -6.74 5.78 11.79
CA LEU A 193 -5.91 4.62 12.15
C LEU A 193 -6.67 3.30 11.99
N ARG A 194 -7.79 3.18 12.69
CA ARG A 194 -8.58 1.95 12.74
C ARG A 194 -9.20 1.61 11.38
N GLU A 195 -9.56 2.63 10.60
CA GLU A 195 -10.02 2.47 9.21
C GLU A 195 -8.92 1.87 8.32
N GLU A 196 -7.68 2.39 8.42
CA GLU A 196 -6.53 1.85 7.68
C GLU A 196 -6.19 0.42 8.11
N MET A 197 -6.29 0.09 9.41
CA MET A 197 -6.05 -1.26 9.92
C MET A 197 -7.10 -2.25 9.40
N ALA A 198 -8.35 -1.83 9.32
CA ALA A 198 -9.44 -2.62 8.73
C ALA A 198 -9.21 -2.88 7.24
N TYR A 199 -8.77 -1.84 6.51
CA TYR A 199 -8.37 -1.96 5.10
C TYR A 199 -7.22 -2.96 4.93
N GLU A 200 -6.16 -2.85 5.74
CA GLU A 200 -5.01 -3.77 5.74
C GLU A 200 -5.47 -5.22 5.87
N SER A 201 -6.26 -5.50 6.90
CA SER A 201 -6.69 -6.87 7.26
C SER A 201 -7.56 -7.53 6.22
N ARG A 202 -8.38 -6.74 5.53
CA ARG A 202 -9.21 -7.26 4.45
C ARG A 202 -8.38 -7.70 3.25
N HIS A 203 -7.37 -6.91 2.87
CA HIS A 203 -6.53 -7.21 1.71
C HIS A 203 -5.52 -8.31 2.01
N MET A 204 -4.96 -8.28 3.22
CA MET A 204 -3.93 -9.19 3.66
C MET A 204 -4.49 -10.51 4.21
N GLN A 205 -5.78 -10.54 4.58
CA GLN A 205 -6.43 -11.70 5.19
C GLN A 205 -5.75 -12.13 6.50
N HIS A 206 -5.44 -11.16 7.38
CA HIS A 206 -4.84 -11.38 8.70
C HIS A 206 -5.56 -10.56 9.79
N CYS A 207 -5.28 -10.83 11.07
CA CYS A 207 -6.12 -10.39 12.18
C CYS A 207 -5.90 -8.95 12.69
N VAL A 208 -4.87 -8.23 12.23
CA VAL A 208 -4.41 -6.94 12.82
C VAL A 208 -5.49 -5.85 12.95
N GLY A 209 -6.49 -5.86 12.09
CA GLY A 209 -7.62 -4.94 12.04
C GLY A 209 -8.92 -5.70 11.72
N HIS A 210 -9.02 -6.93 12.22
CA HIS A 210 -10.27 -7.68 12.19
C HIS A 210 -11.17 -7.21 13.32
N PHE A 211 -11.98 -6.18 13.04
CA PHE A 211 -12.93 -5.61 13.99
C PHE A 211 -14.25 -6.35 13.99
N ALA A 212 -14.89 -6.47 15.15
CA ALA A 212 -16.23 -7.02 15.26
C ALA A 212 -17.29 -6.09 14.64
N SER A 213 -17.16 -4.77 14.88
CA SER A 213 -17.94 -3.74 14.21
C SER A 213 -17.16 -3.13 13.05
N ASN A 214 -17.56 -3.44 11.82
CA ASN A 214 -17.03 -2.81 10.60
C ASN A 214 -17.51 -1.35 10.40
N ARG A 215 -18.45 -0.89 11.22
CA ARG A 215 -18.97 0.48 11.18
C ARG A 215 -18.16 1.41 12.07
N ASP A 216 -17.89 0.95 13.29
CA ASP A 216 -17.27 1.76 14.33
C ASP A 216 -15.79 1.38 14.55
N PHE A 217 -15.30 0.38 13.80
CA PHE A 217 -13.95 -0.19 13.90
C PHE A 217 -13.58 -0.53 15.35
N SER A 218 -14.47 -1.29 15.99
CA SER A 218 -14.36 -1.65 17.40
C SER A 218 -14.64 -3.13 17.66
N GLY A 219 -14.09 -3.62 18.78
CA GLY A 219 -14.17 -5.01 19.21
C GLY A 219 -13.41 -5.98 18.29
N GLY A 220 -13.40 -7.26 18.65
CA GLY A 220 -12.65 -8.28 17.93
C GLY A 220 -11.14 -8.19 18.15
N TYR A 221 -10.35 -8.94 17.37
CA TYR A 221 -8.89 -8.94 17.48
C TYR A 221 -8.26 -7.60 17.08
N GLY A 222 -8.90 -6.85 16.18
CA GLY A 222 -8.43 -5.53 15.75
C GLY A 222 -8.36 -4.51 16.89
N GLU A 223 -9.26 -4.60 17.89
CA GLU A 223 -9.27 -3.71 19.05
C GLU A 223 -7.95 -3.80 19.83
N PHE A 224 -7.47 -5.01 20.11
CA PHE A 224 -6.22 -5.24 20.85
C PHE A 224 -5.01 -4.59 20.18
N TYR A 225 -4.90 -4.72 18.85
CA TYR A 225 -3.82 -4.09 18.11
C TYR A 225 -3.98 -2.56 18.05
N ALA A 226 -5.20 -2.07 17.85
CA ALA A 226 -5.48 -0.65 17.78
C ALA A 226 -5.11 0.05 19.09
N GLU A 227 -5.55 -0.50 20.23
CA GLU A 227 -5.21 -0.01 21.57
C GLU A 227 -3.70 0.02 21.82
N LYS A 228 -2.98 -1.03 21.41
CA LYS A 228 -1.51 -1.06 21.55
C LYS A 228 -0.80 0.00 20.71
N VAL A 229 -1.29 0.27 19.49
CA VAL A 229 -0.76 1.35 18.65
C VAL A 229 -1.08 2.71 19.26
N GLU A 230 -2.34 2.92 19.68
CA GLU A 230 -2.83 4.15 20.30
C GLU A 230 -2.10 4.48 21.61
N THR A 231 -1.70 3.47 22.38
CA THR A 231 -0.94 3.61 23.64
C THR A 231 0.58 3.68 23.44
N GLY A 232 1.07 3.57 22.19
CA GLY A 232 2.49 3.60 21.87
C GLY A 232 3.27 2.34 22.24
N GLN A 233 2.60 1.26 22.62
CA GLN A 233 3.19 -0.05 22.93
C GLN A 233 3.52 -0.87 21.67
N LEU A 234 2.96 -0.50 20.52
CA LEU A 234 3.17 -1.16 19.24
C LEU A 234 3.36 -0.13 18.14
N ARG A 235 4.36 -0.33 17.30
CA ARG A 235 4.51 0.36 16.01
C ARG A 235 4.08 -0.57 14.90
N LEU A 236 3.20 -0.09 14.03
CA LEU A 236 2.65 -0.86 12.94
C LEU A 236 3.08 -0.25 11.61
N PHE A 237 3.52 -1.09 10.68
CA PHE A 237 3.95 -0.70 9.34
C PHE A 237 3.28 -1.56 8.28
N THR A 238 3.15 -1.00 7.08
CA THR A 238 2.64 -1.69 5.89
C THR A 238 3.48 -1.36 4.67
N LEU A 239 3.80 -2.37 3.86
CA LEU A 239 4.36 -2.21 2.52
C LEU A 239 3.21 -2.12 1.52
N ARG A 240 3.07 -0.98 0.84
CA ARG A 240 2.03 -0.77 -0.17
C ARG A 240 2.63 -0.45 -1.53
N SER A 241 2.05 -1.06 -2.56
CA SER A 241 2.40 -0.75 -3.97
C SER A 241 1.74 0.56 -4.44
N GLN A 242 2.06 1.04 -5.65
CA GLN A 242 1.57 2.32 -6.19
C GLN A 242 0.04 2.47 -6.23
N GLY A 243 -0.72 1.37 -6.20
CA GLY A 243 -2.18 1.37 -6.06
C GLY A 243 -2.71 1.42 -4.61
N ASN A 244 -1.85 1.75 -3.63
CA ASN A 244 -2.14 1.67 -2.19
C ASN A 244 -2.62 0.27 -1.75
N MET A 245 -2.16 -0.77 -2.45
CA MET A 245 -2.49 -2.16 -2.15
C MET A 245 -1.43 -2.73 -1.20
N PRO A 246 -1.83 -3.24 -0.02
CA PRO A 246 -0.91 -3.79 0.95
C PRO A 246 -0.41 -5.18 0.55
N HIS A 247 0.85 -5.43 0.86
CA HIS A 247 1.55 -6.68 0.56
C HIS A 247 2.29 -7.28 1.75
N VAL A 248 2.67 -6.46 2.73
CA VAL A 248 3.34 -6.88 3.96
C VAL A 248 2.90 -6.00 5.12
N THR A 249 2.64 -6.61 6.28
CA THR A 249 2.33 -5.94 7.54
C THR A 249 3.39 -6.30 8.56
N ILE A 250 4.00 -5.30 9.21
CA ILE A 250 5.08 -5.47 10.18
C ILE A 250 4.62 -4.83 11.48
N ALA A 251 4.58 -5.60 12.55
CA ALA A 251 4.26 -5.09 13.87
C ALA A 251 5.47 -5.26 14.78
N LEU A 252 5.88 -4.17 15.42
CA LEU A 252 7.00 -4.12 16.35
C LEU A 252 6.50 -3.68 17.72
N ASP A 253 6.67 -4.52 18.75
CA ASP A 253 6.42 -4.11 20.13
C ASP A 253 7.48 -3.08 20.55
N VAL A 254 7.07 -2.11 21.36
CA VAL A 254 7.93 -1.06 21.92
C VAL A 254 8.10 -1.34 23.42
N ASP A 255 9.32 -1.63 23.84
CA ASP A 255 9.68 -1.81 25.25
C ASP A 255 10.93 -1.01 25.57
N ASN A 256 10.87 -0.10 26.54
CA ASN A 256 11.99 0.77 26.95
C ASN A 256 12.72 1.44 25.76
N GLN A 257 11.95 1.95 24.78
CA GLN A 257 12.44 2.53 23.51
C GLN A 257 13.15 1.54 22.56
N GLN A 258 13.23 0.26 22.92
CA GLN A 258 13.71 -0.80 22.03
C GLN A 258 12.53 -1.37 21.24
N LEU A 259 12.81 -1.73 19.98
CA LEU A 259 11.82 -2.34 19.10
C LEU A 259 12.05 -3.84 19.08
N LYS A 260 10.98 -4.61 19.32
CA LYS A 260 10.99 -6.08 19.21
C LYS A 260 10.05 -6.51 18.11
N ILE A 261 10.47 -7.47 17.29
CA ILE A 261 9.61 -7.99 16.22
C ILE A 261 8.48 -8.81 16.86
N ASN A 262 7.23 -8.35 16.70
CA ASN A 262 6.04 -9.09 17.11
C ASN A 262 5.55 -10.02 16.01
N GLN A 263 5.46 -9.51 14.77
CA GLN A 263 5.09 -10.30 13.60
C GLN A 263 5.47 -9.57 12.30
N ILE A 264 5.74 -10.35 11.25
CA ILE A 264 5.88 -9.86 9.89
C ILE A 264 5.08 -10.76 8.95
N LYS A 265 3.95 -10.27 8.43
CA LYS A 265 3.00 -11.09 7.69
C LYS A 265 2.76 -10.56 6.29
N GLY A 266 2.80 -11.47 5.33
CA GLY A 266 2.23 -11.34 4.00
C GLY A 266 0.75 -11.75 3.97
N LYS A 267 0.28 -12.10 2.77
CA LYS A 267 -1.10 -12.56 2.54
C LYS A 267 -1.38 -13.88 3.26
N GLN A 268 -2.62 -14.06 3.75
CA GLN A 268 -3.09 -15.27 4.45
C GLN A 268 -2.32 -15.59 5.74
N ASN A 269 -1.85 -14.56 6.45
CA ASN A 269 -1.13 -14.70 7.72
C ASN A 269 0.14 -15.57 7.65
N ARG A 270 0.77 -15.64 6.47
CA ARG A 270 2.08 -16.28 6.27
C ARG A 270 3.18 -15.23 6.26
N TYR A 271 4.43 -15.62 6.37
CA TYR A 271 5.54 -14.69 6.14
C TYR A 271 5.50 -14.15 4.69
N PRO A 272 6.05 -12.95 4.43
CA PRO A 272 6.11 -12.37 3.08
C PRO A 272 6.80 -13.28 2.08
N ILE A 273 6.29 -13.29 0.85
CA ILE A 273 6.96 -13.98 -0.26
C ILE A 273 8.32 -13.33 -0.57
N ARG A 274 9.23 -14.12 -1.17
CA ARG A 274 10.58 -13.72 -1.55
C ARG A 274 10.68 -12.33 -2.18
N LYS A 275 9.71 -11.98 -3.05
CA LYS A 275 9.66 -10.68 -3.74
C LYS A 275 9.84 -9.48 -2.79
N TYR A 276 9.32 -9.57 -1.56
CA TYR A 276 9.31 -8.47 -0.59
C TYR A 276 10.38 -8.60 0.50
N ALA A 277 11.19 -9.67 0.51
CA ALA A 277 12.18 -9.92 1.56
C ALA A 277 13.22 -8.78 1.65
N GLU A 278 13.70 -8.29 0.51
CA GLU A 278 14.65 -7.18 0.43
C GLU A 278 14.04 -5.86 0.96
N ASP A 279 12.77 -5.60 0.66
CA ASP A 279 12.10 -4.39 1.15
C ASP A 279 11.94 -4.42 2.69
N VAL A 280 11.60 -5.59 3.24
CA VAL A 280 11.54 -5.81 4.69
C VAL A 280 12.92 -5.68 5.32
N LEU A 281 13.95 -6.27 4.72
CA LEU A 281 15.33 -6.19 5.19
C LEU A 281 15.79 -4.75 5.33
N ARG A 282 15.53 -3.90 4.33
CA ARG A 282 15.87 -2.47 4.40
C ARG A 282 15.17 -1.75 5.55
N LEU A 283 13.91 -2.08 5.84
CA LEU A 283 13.23 -1.51 7.00
C LEU A 283 13.88 -1.97 8.31
N LEU A 284 14.22 -3.25 8.45
CA LEU A 284 14.87 -3.77 9.66
C LEU A 284 16.27 -3.15 9.86
N GLN A 285 17.02 -2.92 8.78
CA GLN A 285 18.28 -2.19 8.81
C GLN A 285 18.12 -0.71 9.20
N LEU A 286 17.01 -0.08 8.82
CA LEU A 286 16.69 1.30 9.20
C LEU A 286 16.28 1.39 10.69
N LEU A 287 15.40 0.50 11.14
CA LEU A 287 14.80 0.54 12.47
C LEU A 287 15.67 -0.08 13.56
N GLN A 288 16.60 -0.98 13.18
CA GLN A 288 17.48 -1.72 14.08
C GLN A 288 16.74 -2.33 15.29
N PRO A 289 15.68 -3.14 15.07
CA PRO A 289 15.03 -3.83 16.18
C PRO A 289 15.99 -4.83 16.84
N LEU A 290 15.63 -5.23 18.06
CA LEU A 290 16.40 -6.17 18.86
C LEU A 290 16.81 -7.40 18.05
N PRO A 291 18.07 -7.85 18.18
CA PRO A 291 18.59 -8.97 17.41
C PRO A 291 18.11 -10.30 17.98
N GLU A 292 16.81 -10.54 17.84
CA GLU A 292 16.10 -11.76 18.22
C GLU A 292 15.72 -12.56 16.97
N ARG A 293 15.74 -13.89 17.10
CA ARG A 293 15.25 -14.80 16.06
C ARG A 293 13.74 -14.73 15.99
N HIS A 294 13.20 -14.61 14.77
CA HIS A 294 11.76 -14.55 14.55
C HIS A 294 11.36 -15.46 13.38
N PRO A 295 10.36 -16.36 13.54
CA PRO A 295 9.97 -17.32 12.51
C PRO A 295 9.57 -16.68 11.18
N ASP A 296 8.92 -15.51 11.22
CA ASP A 296 8.55 -14.82 9.98
C ASP A 296 9.76 -14.29 9.21
N CYS A 297 10.80 -13.83 9.92
CA CYS A 297 12.05 -13.38 9.31
C CYS A 297 12.80 -14.56 8.71
N GLU A 298 12.94 -15.65 9.48
CA GLU A 298 13.61 -16.85 8.99
C GLU A 298 12.88 -17.47 7.80
N GLY A 299 11.55 -17.53 7.84
CA GLY A 299 10.74 -18.06 6.75
C GLY A 299 10.96 -17.34 5.42
N MET A 300 11.25 -16.03 5.45
CA MET A 300 11.59 -15.25 4.25
C MET A 300 13.10 -15.24 3.92
N GLY A 301 13.95 -15.82 4.78
CA GLY A 301 15.41 -15.83 4.63
C GLY A 301 16.12 -14.57 5.16
N VAL A 302 15.45 -13.76 5.98
CA VAL A 302 16.04 -12.58 6.62
C VAL A 302 16.42 -12.91 8.05
N VAL A 303 17.64 -12.63 8.45
CA VAL A 303 18.17 -13.00 9.77
C VAL A 303 19.05 -11.89 10.34
N TYR A 304 19.23 -11.91 11.66
CA TYR A 304 20.27 -11.12 12.31
C TYR A 304 21.44 -12.03 12.65
N GLU A 305 22.60 -11.76 12.07
CA GLU A 305 23.84 -12.44 12.44
C GLU A 305 24.52 -11.69 13.58
N ARG A 306 24.93 -12.41 14.63
CA ARG A 306 25.87 -11.93 15.65
C ARG A 306 27.16 -12.72 15.53
N ASP A 307 28.25 -12.01 15.29
CA ASP A 307 29.59 -12.57 15.22
C ASP A 307 30.41 -12.08 16.41
N LYS A 308 30.61 -12.98 17.39
CA LYS A 308 31.37 -12.66 18.60
C LYS A 308 32.85 -12.37 18.33
N GLU A 309 33.39 -12.93 17.25
CA GLU A 309 34.80 -12.80 16.90
C GLU A 309 35.04 -11.58 16.00
N GLN A 310 34.06 -11.25 15.14
CA GLN A 310 34.10 -10.11 14.24
C GLN A 310 32.81 -9.27 14.32
N PRO A 311 32.63 -8.45 15.36
CA PRO A 311 31.39 -7.66 15.56
C PRO A 311 31.02 -6.72 14.41
N LYS A 312 31.98 -6.39 13.53
CA LYS A 312 31.74 -5.65 12.28
C LYS A 312 30.76 -6.36 11.33
N ASN A 313 30.60 -7.68 11.49
CA ASN A 313 29.70 -8.50 10.70
C ASN A 313 28.28 -8.52 11.30
N ASP A 314 28.05 -7.93 12.48
CA ASP A 314 26.74 -7.92 13.11
C ASP A 314 25.72 -7.15 12.27
N GLY A 315 24.53 -7.71 12.12
CA GLY A 315 23.44 -6.99 11.48
C GLY A 315 22.38 -7.86 10.83
N TRP A 316 21.30 -7.19 10.46
CA TRP A 316 20.24 -7.72 9.61
C TRP A 316 20.76 -7.94 8.20
N LYS A 317 20.66 -9.17 7.71
CA LYS A 317 21.10 -9.57 6.36
C LYS A 317 20.29 -10.72 5.82
N PHE A 318 20.49 -11.02 4.55
CA PHE A 318 19.88 -12.18 3.91
C PHE A 318 20.68 -13.47 4.24
N ILE A 319 20.00 -14.61 4.28
CA ILE A 319 20.58 -15.89 4.73
C ILE A 319 21.79 -16.33 3.91
N SER A 320 21.88 -15.91 2.64
CA SER A 320 23.03 -16.22 1.77
C SER A 320 24.30 -15.43 2.11
N GLU A 321 24.19 -14.40 2.94
CA GLU A 321 25.30 -13.54 3.35
C GLU A 321 25.84 -13.88 4.75
N VAL A 322 25.23 -14.86 5.42
CA VAL A 322 25.66 -15.34 6.74
C VAL A 322 27.02 -16.05 6.62
N GLN A 323 27.95 -15.68 7.50
CA GLN A 323 29.30 -16.22 7.55
C GLN A 323 29.44 -17.31 8.62
N GLN A 324 28.69 -17.19 9.71
CA GLN A 324 28.71 -18.10 10.86
C GLN A 324 27.99 -19.40 10.51
N LEU A 325 28.76 -20.45 10.27
CA LEU A 325 28.25 -21.73 9.78
C LEU A 325 27.26 -22.37 10.76
N ASP A 326 27.54 -22.38 12.06
CA ASP A 326 26.65 -22.98 13.06
C ASP A 326 25.29 -22.27 13.12
N PHE A 327 25.29 -20.94 12.97
CA PHE A 327 24.07 -20.15 12.90
C PHE A 327 23.28 -20.46 11.62
N LEU A 328 23.97 -20.50 10.48
CA LEU A 328 23.38 -20.86 9.19
C LEU A 328 22.73 -22.25 9.25
N LEU A 329 23.42 -23.26 9.80
CA LEU A 329 22.89 -24.61 9.97
C LEU A 329 21.64 -24.62 10.86
N SER A 330 21.64 -23.86 11.96
CA SER A 330 20.51 -23.76 12.88
C SER A 330 19.25 -23.18 12.22
N VAL A 331 19.40 -22.15 11.39
CA VAL A 331 18.27 -21.55 10.65
C VAL A 331 17.77 -22.50 9.57
N MET A 332 18.68 -23.10 8.82
CA MET A 332 18.37 -23.96 7.67
C MET A 332 17.68 -25.27 8.08
N ASN A 333 17.97 -25.82 9.26
CA ASN A 333 17.35 -27.04 9.77
C ASN A 333 15.81 -26.96 9.84
N ASN A 334 15.25 -25.75 10.03
CA ASN A 334 13.81 -25.54 10.12
C ASN A 334 13.22 -24.92 8.83
N ASN A 335 14.07 -24.56 7.86
CA ASN A 335 13.70 -23.75 6.70
C ASN A 335 14.40 -24.24 5.41
N PHE A 336 14.29 -25.53 5.11
CA PHE A 336 14.96 -26.15 3.95
C PHE A 336 14.59 -25.52 2.60
N HIS A 337 13.42 -24.89 2.49
CA HIS A 337 13.00 -24.19 1.27
C HIS A 337 13.97 -23.06 0.89
N LEU A 338 14.67 -22.46 1.85
CA LEU A 338 15.63 -21.38 1.63
C LEU A 338 16.86 -21.80 0.82
N ILE A 339 17.10 -23.11 0.66
CA ILE A 339 18.25 -23.61 -0.10
C ILE A 339 18.24 -23.11 -1.56
N GLU A 340 17.06 -22.80 -2.10
CA GLU A 340 16.86 -22.27 -3.45
C GLU A 340 17.51 -20.88 -3.68
N HIS A 341 17.87 -20.19 -2.60
CA HIS A 341 18.51 -18.89 -2.63
C HIS A 341 20.02 -18.98 -2.86
N PHE A 342 20.63 -20.13 -2.59
CA PHE A 342 22.05 -20.35 -2.81
C PHE A 342 22.28 -20.81 -4.25
N ALA A 343 23.03 -20.02 -5.03
CA ALA A 343 23.46 -20.44 -6.37
C ALA A 343 24.36 -21.68 -6.30
N HIS A 344 25.27 -21.67 -5.32
CA HIS A 344 26.15 -22.78 -4.97
C HIS A 344 25.98 -23.09 -3.47
N PRO A 345 25.02 -23.94 -3.10
CA PRO A 345 24.78 -24.27 -1.70
C PRO A 345 26.03 -24.94 -1.09
N PRO A 346 26.51 -24.49 0.08
CA PRO A 346 27.60 -25.15 0.79
C PRO A 346 27.36 -26.65 0.97
N ALA A 347 28.40 -27.48 0.79
CA ALA A 347 28.31 -28.94 0.89
C ALA A 347 27.60 -29.41 2.17
N ILE A 348 27.91 -28.76 3.31
CA ILE A 348 27.31 -29.07 4.62
C ILE A 348 25.80 -28.84 4.66
N LEU A 349 25.27 -27.82 3.95
CA LEU A 349 23.84 -27.59 3.83
C LEU A 349 23.16 -28.63 2.95
N GLN A 350 23.85 -29.09 1.91
CA GLN A 350 23.35 -30.18 1.07
C GLN A 350 23.30 -31.50 1.86
N TRP A 351 24.29 -31.78 2.70
CA TRP A 351 24.27 -32.91 3.64
C TRP A 351 23.13 -32.82 4.66
N LEU A 352 22.91 -31.63 5.23
CA LEU A 352 21.80 -31.38 6.14
C LEU A 352 20.46 -31.62 5.44
N LEU A 353 20.30 -31.16 4.20
CA LEU A 353 19.10 -31.36 3.38
C LEU A 353 18.87 -32.85 3.06
N LEU A 354 19.91 -33.57 2.61
CA LEU A 354 19.83 -35.00 2.32
C LEU A 354 19.37 -35.80 3.55
N ARG A 355 19.89 -35.46 4.74
CA ARG A 355 19.52 -36.13 5.99
C ARG A 355 18.14 -35.73 6.51
N GLY A 356 17.84 -34.44 6.54
CA GLY A 356 16.66 -33.89 7.22
C GLY A 356 15.40 -33.85 6.36
N ALA A 357 15.56 -33.60 5.05
CA ALA A 357 14.44 -33.49 4.11
C ALA A 357 14.86 -33.96 2.70
N PRO A 358 15.15 -35.26 2.50
CA PRO A 358 15.65 -35.78 1.22
C PRO A 358 14.71 -35.51 0.04
N LYS A 359 13.39 -35.40 0.29
CA LYS A 359 12.39 -35.07 -0.73
C LYS A 359 12.55 -33.66 -1.30
N GLU A 360 13.22 -32.76 -0.58
CA GLU A 360 13.46 -31.37 -0.96
C GLU A 360 14.76 -31.16 -1.77
N LEU A 361 15.53 -32.23 -2.05
CA LEU A 361 16.75 -32.16 -2.86
C LEU A 361 16.52 -31.57 -4.27
N HIS A 362 15.30 -31.67 -4.79
CA HIS A 362 14.92 -31.07 -6.07
C HIS A 362 15.07 -29.53 -6.11
N ARG A 363 15.20 -28.87 -4.95
CA ARG A 363 15.43 -27.42 -4.84
C ARG A 363 16.88 -27.01 -5.07
N LEU A 364 17.82 -27.95 -5.02
CA LEU A 364 19.24 -27.66 -5.24
C LEU A 364 19.48 -27.24 -6.69
N ARG A 365 20.21 -26.14 -6.86
CA ARG A 365 20.69 -25.68 -8.18
C ARG A 365 21.97 -26.39 -8.62
N SER A 366 22.79 -26.78 -7.65
CA SER A 366 24.00 -27.57 -7.82
C SER A 366 24.10 -28.59 -6.69
N ILE A 367 24.67 -29.75 -6.96
CA ILE A 367 24.92 -30.79 -5.96
C ILE A 367 26.39 -31.20 -5.98
N GLU A 368 26.99 -31.28 -4.80
CA GLU A 368 28.36 -31.74 -4.61
C GLU A 368 28.47 -33.23 -4.96
N PRO A 369 29.54 -33.67 -5.65
CA PRO A 369 29.67 -35.06 -6.09
C PRO A 369 29.54 -36.09 -4.97
N ALA A 370 30.11 -35.80 -3.79
CA ALA A 370 30.02 -36.68 -2.63
C ALA A 370 28.58 -36.81 -2.10
N VAL A 371 27.84 -35.70 -2.06
CA VAL A 371 26.42 -35.68 -1.64
C VAL A 371 25.57 -36.40 -2.68
N ALA A 372 25.87 -36.22 -3.97
CA ALA A 372 25.17 -36.91 -5.06
C ALA A 372 25.36 -38.43 -4.99
N ALA A 373 26.59 -38.90 -4.74
CA ALA A 373 26.88 -40.31 -4.55
C ALA A 373 26.09 -40.88 -3.36
N ALA A 374 26.11 -40.21 -2.21
CA ALA A 374 25.35 -40.64 -1.04
C ALA A 374 23.84 -40.63 -1.28
N ALA A 375 23.29 -39.61 -1.96
CA ALA A 375 21.87 -39.54 -2.29
C ALA A 375 21.43 -40.73 -3.16
N ARG A 376 22.25 -41.19 -4.11
CA ARG A 376 21.97 -42.39 -4.92
C ARG A 376 22.01 -43.69 -4.14
N LEU A 377 22.81 -43.76 -3.08
CA LEU A 377 22.87 -44.92 -2.17
C LEU A 377 21.68 -44.94 -1.20
N MET A 378 21.18 -43.77 -0.80
CA MET A 378 20.14 -43.63 0.21
C MET A 378 18.71 -43.61 -0.35
N LEU A 379 18.53 -43.18 -1.61
CA LEU A 379 17.22 -42.94 -2.20
C LEU A 379 16.92 -43.89 -3.36
N ASP A 380 15.68 -44.34 -3.44
CA ASP A 380 15.19 -45.10 -4.58
C ASP A 380 15.31 -44.27 -5.87
N LYS A 381 15.60 -44.92 -7.00
CA LYS A 381 15.76 -44.26 -8.31
C LYS A 381 14.55 -43.41 -8.71
N ALA A 382 13.34 -43.82 -8.31
CA ALA A 382 12.11 -43.07 -8.55
C ALA A 382 12.02 -41.74 -7.77
N GLN A 383 12.81 -41.58 -6.71
CA GLN A 383 12.87 -40.39 -5.86
C GLN A 383 14.02 -39.45 -6.24
N TRP A 384 14.83 -39.81 -7.24
CA TRP A 384 15.97 -38.99 -7.65
C TRP A 384 15.50 -37.69 -8.30
N PRO A 385 15.86 -36.52 -7.75
CA PRO A 385 15.67 -35.26 -8.46
C PRO A 385 16.48 -35.26 -9.77
N THR A 386 16.04 -34.47 -10.76
CA THR A 386 16.65 -34.36 -12.08
C THR A 386 18.17 -34.14 -12.01
N ILE A 387 18.63 -33.33 -11.06
CA ILE A 387 20.05 -33.03 -10.84
C ILE A 387 20.91 -34.27 -10.52
N LEU A 388 20.33 -35.33 -9.95
CA LEU A 388 21.00 -36.62 -9.73
C LEU A 388 21.03 -37.49 -10.99
N GLN A 389 20.07 -37.30 -11.89
CA GLN A 389 19.93 -38.05 -13.14
C GLN A 389 20.93 -37.55 -14.19
N ASP A 390 21.11 -36.23 -14.29
CA ASP A 390 22.06 -35.61 -15.24
C ASP A 390 23.53 -35.91 -14.87
N ASN A 391 23.80 -36.12 -13.59
CA ASN A 391 25.14 -36.42 -13.07
C ASN A 391 25.42 -37.93 -12.98
N THR A 392 24.60 -38.80 -13.57
CA THR A 392 24.88 -40.25 -13.55
C THR A 392 26.17 -40.45 -14.34
N PRO A 393 27.30 -40.83 -13.72
CA PRO A 393 28.43 -41.25 -14.52
C PRO A 393 27.92 -42.45 -15.34
N GLU A 394 28.13 -42.44 -16.65
CA GLU A 394 28.12 -43.72 -17.38
C GLU A 394 28.99 -44.71 -16.60
N PRO A 395 28.66 -46.00 -16.53
CA PRO A 395 29.44 -46.99 -15.82
C PRO A 395 30.86 -46.99 -16.38
N ARG A 396 31.72 -46.15 -15.80
CA ARG A 396 33.13 -46.06 -16.12
C ARG A 396 33.75 -47.23 -15.39
N THR A 397 34.40 -48.09 -16.16
CA THR A 397 35.30 -49.09 -15.62
C THR A 397 36.36 -48.33 -14.83
N TYR A 398 36.25 -48.32 -13.51
CA TYR A 398 37.24 -47.67 -12.65
C TYR A 398 38.48 -48.55 -12.65
N SER A 399 39.66 -47.96 -12.77
CA SER A 399 40.92 -48.68 -12.60
C SER A 399 41.84 -47.93 -11.65
N ILE A 400 42.47 -48.65 -10.72
CA ILE A 400 43.60 -48.16 -9.93
C ILE A 400 44.85 -48.84 -10.48
N GLU A 401 45.83 -48.06 -10.92
CA GLU A 401 47.11 -48.57 -11.45
C GLU A 401 46.95 -49.61 -12.58
N GLY A 402 45.92 -49.44 -13.43
CA GLY A 402 45.65 -50.34 -14.55
C GLY A 402 44.87 -51.61 -14.20
N ILE A 403 44.51 -51.82 -12.93
CA ILE A 403 43.66 -52.93 -12.51
C ILE A 403 42.21 -52.43 -12.50
N ALA A 404 41.37 -53.02 -13.35
CA ALA A 404 39.93 -52.75 -13.36
C ALA A 404 39.30 -53.18 -12.03
N ILE A 405 38.62 -52.24 -11.36
CA ILE A 405 37.84 -52.49 -10.15
C ILE A 405 36.55 -53.21 -10.58
N PRO A 406 36.32 -54.44 -10.10
CA PRO A 406 35.11 -55.18 -10.39
C PRO A 406 33.85 -54.44 -9.93
N GLU A 407 32.78 -54.54 -10.72
CA GLU A 407 31.50 -53.86 -10.51
C GLU A 407 30.85 -54.18 -9.14
N TRP A 408 31.14 -55.35 -8.56
CA TRP A 408 30.65 -55.75 -7.23
C TRP A 408 31.33 -55.03 -6.06
N ILE A 409 32.55 -54.50 -6.24
CA ILE A 409 33.22 -53.64 -5.25
C ILE A 409 32.60 -52.22 -5.26
N LEU A 410 32.10 -51.82 -6.43
CA LEU A 410 31.45 -50.52 -6.66
C LEU A 410 29.94 -50.55 -6.42
N ALA A 411 29.37 -51.74 -6.25
CA ALA A 411 27.97 -51.91 -5.90
C ALA A 411 27.69 -51.29 -4.52
N PRO A 412 26.54 -50.63 -4.32
CA PRO A 412 26.10 -50.24 -2.99
C PRO A 412 26.17 -51.47 -2.08
N LEU A 413 26.74 -51.32 -0.88
CA LEU A 413 26.60 -52.31 0.19
C LEU A 413 25.09 -52.45 0.48
N SER A 414 24.43 -53.36 -0.24
CA SER A 414 23.06 -53.74 0.04
C SER A 414 23.09 -54.43 1.40
N THR A 415 22.73 -53.71 2.46
CA THR A 415 22.47 -54.29 3.76
C THR A 415 21.14 -55.04 3.70
N ASN A 416 21.10 -56.15 2.97
CA ASN A 416 20.13 -57.21 3.20
C ASN A 416 20.79 -58.24 4.11
N ALA A 417 20.90 -57.88 5.39
CA ALA A 417 21.00 -58.89 6.44
C ALA A 417 19.61 -59.57 6.53
N SER A 418 19.35 -60.49 5.61
CA SER A 418 18.32 -61.49 5.81
C SER A 418 18.84 -62.40 6.92
N THR A 419 18.32 -62.22 8.13
CA THR A 419 18.38 -63.22 9.20
C THR A 419 17.81 -64.52 8.64
N LYS A 420 18.67 -65.40 8.15
CA LYS A 420 18.35 -66.81 8.06
C LYS A 420 18.46 -67.36 9.47
N GLU A 421 17.30 -67.63 10.05
CA GLU A 421 17.15 -68.56 11.16
C GLU A 421 17.91 -69.84 10.84
N PHE A 422 18.93 -70.14 11.64
CA PHE A 422 19.48 -71.48 11.73
C PHE A 422 18.52 -72.29 12.61
N THR A 423 17.69 -73.12 12.00
CA THR A 423 17.15 -74.33 12.61
C THR A 423 17.79 -75.52 11.90
N GLY A 424 18.44 -76.38 12.67
CA GLY A 424 19.21 -77.53 12.21
C GLY A 424 20.41 -77.78 13.10
#